data_AF-A0A2D8K077-F1
#
_entry.id   AF-A0A2D8K077-F1
#
_cell.length_a   1.000
_cell.length_b   1.000
_cell.length_c   1.000
_cell.angle_alpha   90.00
_cell.angle_beta   90.00
_cell.angle_gamma   90.00
#
_symmetry.space_group_name_H-M   'P 1'
#
loop_
_entity.id
_entity.type
_entity.pdbx_description
1 polymer ?
#
loop_
_entity_poly.entity_id
_entity_poly.type
_entity_poly.pdbx_seq_one_letter_code
_entity_poly.pdbx_strand_id
1 'polypeptide(L)'
;MPERSGIDPPAASTVHAILVGHKRNATSEGAAPASGRFAREAPNLLWQMDFKGRFQLISGDWCHPLTVLDDHSRFAVARWLPQASYMWKISR
;
A
#
# COMPACT_ATOMS: atom_id res chain seq x y z
N MET A 1 -16.37 -5.82 -8.87
CA MET A 1 -15.34 -5.52 -9.90
C MET A 1 -16.01 -4.63 -10.94
N PRO A 2 -15.50 -3.42 -11.26
CA PRO A 2 -16.17 -2.57 -12.22
C PRO A 2 -15.98 -3.13 -13.63
N GLU A 3 -17.08 -3.20 -14.36
CA GLU A 3 -17.20 -3.63 -15.75
C GLU A 3 -16.39 -2.67 -16.65
N ARG A 4 -15.47 -3.21 -17.45
CA ARG A 4 -14.71 -2.42 -18.41
C ARG A 4 -15.63 -2.15 -19.61
N SER A 5 -16.08 -0.91 -19.77
CA SER A 5 -16.74 -0.45 -20.99
C SER A 5 -15.93 -0.90 -22.20
N GLY A 6 -16.55 -1.62 -23.15
CA GLY A 6 -15.93 -2.27 -24.32
C GLY A 6 -15.32 -1.33 -25.36
N ILE A 7 -14.51 -0.39 -24.90
CA ILE A 7 -13.72 0.54 -25.69
C ILE A 7 -12.34 -0.09 -25.82
N ASP A 8 -11.97 -0.47 -27.04
CA ASP A 8 -10.59 -0.87 -27.32
C ASP A 8 -9.67 0.33 -27.09
N PRO A 9 -8.68 0.23 -26.18
CA PRO A 9 -7.81 1.34 -25.90
C PRO A 9 -6.98 1.67 -27.16
N PRO A 10 -6.83 2.96 -27.51
CA PRO A 10 -5.98 3.35 -28.63
C PRO A 10 -4.52 2.96 -28.36
N ALA A 11 -3.71 2.92 -29.42
CA ALA A 11 -2.28 2.62 -29.30
C ALA A 11 -1.61 3.53 -28.25
N ALA A 12 -0.64 2.98 -27.51
CA ALA A 12 0.05 3.72 -26.45
C ALA A 12 0.71 5.01 -26.95
N SER A 13 1.14 5.06 -28.21
CA SER A 13 1.67 6.25 -28.89
C SER A 13 0.62 7.35 -29.05
N THR A 14 -0.63 6.99 -29.38
CA THR A 14 -1.76 7.92 -29.48
C THR A 14 -2.10 8.51 -28.12
N VAL A 15 -2.15 7.68 -27.08
CA VAL A 15 -2.37 8.13 -25.69
C VAL A 15 -1.28 9.12 -25.27
N HIS A 16 -0.02 8.80 -25.57
CA HIS A 16 1.11 9.68 -25.28
C HIS A 16 1.03 11.02 -26.03
N ALA A 17 0.71 11.00 -27.33
CA ALA A 17 0.56 12.21 -28.14
C ALA A 17 -0.57 13.12 -27.62
N ILE A 18 -1.69 12.54 -27.19
CA ILE A 18 -2.81 13.26 -26.56
C ILE A 18 -2.36 13.90 -25.23
N LEU A 19 -1.67 13.15 -24.37
CA LEU A 19 -1.17 13.67 -23.08
C LEU A 19 -0.16 14.81 -23.27
N VAL A 20 0.72 14.70 -24.27
CA VAL A 20 1.68 15.74 -24.65
C VAL A 20 0.95 16.98 -25.20
N GLY A 21 0.01 16.80 -26.13
CA GLY A 21 -0.76 17.91 -26.71
C GLY A 21 -1.56 18.70 -25.68
N HIS A 22 -2.12 18.02 -24.68
CA HIS A 22 -2.83 18.66 -23.57
C HIS A 22 -1.92 19.13 -22.43
N LYS A 23 -0.59 19.09 -22.58
CA LYS A 23 0.40 19.44 -21.54
C LYS A 23 0.17 18.72 -20.20
N ARG A 24 -0.48 17.55 -20.24
CA ARG A 24 -0.69 16.65 -19.10
C ARG A 24 0.43 15.62 -18.95
N ASN A 25 1.45 15.72 -19.79
CA ASN A 25 2.69 14.95 -19.72
C ASN A 25 3.53 15.31 -18.49
N ALA A 26 3.29 16.46 -17.83
CA ALA A 26 4.13 16.99 -16.78
C ALA A 26 4.46 15.93 -15.71
N THR A 27 5.59 15.25 -15.91
CA THR A 27 6.39 14.67 -14.86
C THR A 27 6.83 15.86 -14.05
N SER A 28 6.07 16.16 -13.01
CA SER A 28 6.51 17.07 -11.98
C SER A 28 7.75 16.42 -11.35
N GLU A 29 8.93 16.63 -11.92
CA GLU A 29 10.25 16.28 -11.37
C GLU A 29 10.58 17.07 -10.09
N GLY A 30 9.55 17.59 -9.43
CA GLY A 30 9.62 18.49 -8.31
C GLY A 30 8.22 18.73 -7.79
N ALA A 31 7.43 17.66 -7.63
CA ALA A 31 6.22 17.77 -6.83
C ALA A 31 6.68 18.32 -5.48
N ALA A 32 6.25 19.55 -5.16
CA ALA A 32 6.59 20.18 -3.90
C ALA A 32 6.33 19.14 -2.80
N PRO A 33 7.27 18.90 -1.88
CA PRO A 33 7.08 17.91 -0.84
C PRO A 33 5.72 18.20 -0.20
N ALA A 34 4.89 17.17 -0.09
CA ALA A 34 3.51 17.32 0.40
C ALA A 34 3.55 18.12 1.70
N SER A 35 3.13 19.38 1.64
CA SER A 35 3.37 20.36 2.71
C SER A 35 2.39 20.21 3.88
N GLY A 36 1.50 19.22 3.80
CA GLY A 36 0.56 18.85 4.84
C GLY A 36 0.73 17.39 5.24
N ARG A 37 0.85 17.16 6.55
CA ARG A 37 0.64 15.83 7.12
C ARG A 37 -0.86 15.61 7.25
N PHE A 38 -1.39 14.57 6.60
CA PHE A 38 -2.73 14.07 6.92
C PHE A 38 -2.66 13.45 8.31
N ALA A 39 -3.19 14.15 9.30
CA ALA A 39 -3.34 13.68 10.68
C ALA A 39 -4.74 14.06 11.16
N ARG A 40 -5.46 13.14 11.81
CA ARG A 40 -6.70 13.48 12.52
C ARG A 40 -6.44 14.41 13.70
N GLU A 41 -7.45 15.15 14.15
CA GLU A 41 -7.32 16.18 15.20
C GLU A 41 -7.06 15.61 16.61
N ALA A 42 -7.34 14.33 16.83
CA ALA A 42 -7.15 13.67 18.12
C ALA A 42 -6.72 12.19 17.97
N PRO A 43 -6.08 11.61 19.00
CA PRO A 43 -5.72 10.20 19.03
C PRO A 43 -6.94 9.28 18.89
N ASN A 44 -6.74 8.08 18.36
CA ASN A 44 -7.74 7.03 18.17
C ASN A 44 -8.90 7.38 17.24
N LEU A 45 -8.81 8.47 16.48
CA LEU A 45 -9.82 8.82 15.46
C LEU A 45 -9.61 8.10 14.12
N LEU A 46 -8.40 7.63 13.85
CA LEU A 46 -8.08 6.82 12.68
C LEU A 46 -6.88 5.94 12.97
N TRP A 47 -7.06 4.64 12.76
CA TRP A 47 -5.97 3.68 12.79
C TRP A 47 -5.60 3.29 11.36
N GLN A 48 -4.33 3.52 11.01
CA GLN A 48 -3.75 3.05 9.76
C GLN A 48 -3.26 1.63 9.96
N MET A 49 -3.68 0.72 9.08
CA MET A 49 -3.25 -0.67 9.09
C MET A 49 -2.56 -0.98 7.77
N ASP A 50 -1.33 -1.49 7.86
CA ASP A 50 -0.56 -1.86 6.67
C ASP A 50 0.11 -3.22 6.86
N PHE A 51 0.04 -4.05 5.83
CA PHE A 51 0.92 -5.20 5.70
C PHE A 51 2.22 -4.72 5.09
N LYS A 52 3.33 -4.86 5.83
CA LYS A 52 4.65 -4.71 5.21
C LYS A 52 4.98 -6.00 4.48
N GLY A 53 5.70 -5.90 3.38
CA GLY A 53 6.02 -7.04 2.52
C GLY A 53 6.50 -8.28 3.29
N ARG A 54 6.25 -9.46 2.74
CA ARG A 54 6.63 -10.70 3.42
C ARG A 54 8.15 -10.87 3.48
N PHE A 55 8.65 -11.41 4.57
CA PHE A 55 10.07 -11.78 4.72
C PHE A 55 10.20 -13.16 5.36
N GLN A 56 11.31 -13.85 5.10
CA GLN A 56 11.59 -15.16 5.70
C GLN A 56 12.16 -14.99 7.10
N LEU A 57 11.60 -15.74 8.05
CA LEU A 57 12.15 -15.91 9.38
C LEU A 57 13.34 -16.88 9.33
N ILE A 58 14.18 -16.85 10.37
CA ILE A 58 15.30 -17.81 10.54
C ILE A 58 14.78 -19.26 10.56
N SER A 59 13.53 -19.48 10.99
CA SER A 59 12.87 -20.79 10.96
C SER A 59 12.54 -21.30 9.55
N GLY A 60 12.69 -20.47 8.51
CA GLY A 60 12.28 -20.76 7.14
C GLY A 60 10.83 -20.40 6.83
N ASP A 61 10.04 -19.99 7.84
CA ASP A 61 8.64 -19.59 7.67
C ASP A 61 8.52 -18.19 7.06
N TRP A 62 7.45 -17.98 6.30
CA TRP A 62 7.12 -16.67 5.75
C TRP A 62 6.33 -15.83 6.78
N CYS A 63 6.85 -14.64 7.07
CA CYS A 63 6.20 -13.66 7.92
C CYS A 63 5.51 -12.58 7.10
N HIS A 64 4.23 -12.32 7.40
CA HIS A 64 3.42 -11.24 6.81
C HIS A 64 3.10 -10.22 7.90
N PRO A 65 4.03 -9.29 8.19
CA PRO A 65 3.87 -8.36 9.31
C PRO A 65 2.69 -7.41 9.06
N LEU A 66 1.72 -7.40 9.97
CA LEU A 66 0.68 -6.36 10.03
C LEU A 66 1.10 -5.33 11.08
N THR A 67 1.09 -4.06 10.70
CA THR A 67 1.31 -2.94 11.61
C THR A 67 0.02 -2.14 11.74
N VAL A 68 -0.38 -1.80 12.97
CA VAL A 68 -1.50 -0.92 13.27
C VAL A 68 -0.95 0.32 13.97
N LEU A 69 -1.17 1.49 13.38
CA LEU A 69 -0.66 2.77 13.83
C LEU A 69 -1.82 3.73 14.06
N ASP A 70 -1.77 4.47 15.17
CA ASP A 70 -2.63 5.64 15.34
C ASP A 70 -2.10 6.81 14.50
N ASP A 71 -2.96 7.39 13.66
CA ASP A 71 -2.58 8.42 12.68
C ASP A 71 -2.11 9.74 13.34
N HIS A 72 -2.76 10.13 14.43
CA HIS A 72 -2.49 11.40 15.13
C HIS A 72 -1.23 11.31 16.02
N SER A 73 -1.18 10.31 16.89
CA SER A 73 -0.09 10.14 17.87
C SER A 73 1.12 9.37 17.33
N ARG A 74 0.98 8.68 16.18
CA ARG A 74 1.98 7.73 15.65
C ARG A 74 2.32 6.59 16.60
N PHE A 75 1.41 6.30 17.54
CA PHE A 75 1.55 5.17 18.45
C PHE A 75 1.28 3.85 17.71
N ALA A 76 2.14 2.85 17.93
CA ALA A 76 1.92 1.50 17.41
C ALA A 76 0.93 0.77 18.32
N VAL A 77 -0.33 0.73 17.89
CA VAL A 77 -1.44 0.12 18.66
C VAL A 77 -1.30 -1.40 18.69
N ALA A 78 -0.91 -2.00 17.57
CA ALA A 78 -0.71 -3.44 17.48
C ALA A 78 0.33 -3.80 16.41
N ARG A 79 1.04 -4.90 16.64
CA ARG A 79 1.88 -5.57 15.66
C ARG A 79 1.52 -7.05 15.66
N TRP A 80 1.20 -7.57 14.49
CA TRP A 80 1.01 -9.00 14.31
C TRP A 80 2.17 -9.56 13.49
N LEU A 81 2.83 -10.56 14.06
CA LEU A 81 3.80 -11.42 13.39
C LEU A 81 3.24 -12.83 13.50
N PRO A 82 3.17 -13.62 12.41
CA PRO A 82 2.78 -15.01 12.54
C PRO A 82 3.76 -15.72 13.48
N GLN A 83 3.21 -16.38 14.48
CA GLN A 83 3.94 -17.39 15.23
C GLN A 83 4.24 -18.55 14.26
N ALA A 84 5.48 -19.01 14.25
CA ALA A 84 5.92 -20.14 13.45
C ALA A 84 4.89 -21.28 13.55
N SER A 85 4.27 -21.63 12.42
CA SER A 85 3.27 -22.69 12.36
C SER A 85 3.94 -24.05 12.49
N TYR A 86 4.29 -24.45 13.71
CA TYR A 86 4.42 -25.87 14.06
C TYR A 86 3.01 -26.46 14.21
N MET A 87 2.29 -26.63 13.10
CA MET A 87 0.91 -27.16 13.16
C MET A 87 0.45 -27.96 11.94
N TRP A 88 1.36 -28.66 11.25
CA TRP A 88 0.97 -29.74 10.32
C TRP A 88 1.77 -31.04 10.45
N LYS A 89 2.72 -31.13 11.39
CA LYS A 89 3.34 -32.41 11.77
C LYS A 89 2.52 -33.10 12.88
N ILE A 90 1.31 -33.55 12.60
CA ILE A 90 0.63 -34.74 13.17
C ILE A 90 -0.65 -34.93 12.33
N SER A 91 -0.55 -35.78 11.31
CA SER A 91 -1.51 -36.84 11.03
C SER A 91 -0.90 -37.70 9.94
N ARG A 92 -0.54 -38.93 10.33
CA ARG A 92 -0.49 -40.04 9.39
C ARG A 92 -1.91 -40.35 8.90
#